data_AF-A0A7W2LWZ2-F1
#
_entry.id   AF-A0A7W2LWZ2-F1
#
_cell.length_a   1.000
_cell.length_b   1.000
_cell.length_c   1.000
_cell.angle_alpha   90.00
_cell.angle_beta   90.00
_cell.angle_gamma   90.00
#
_symmetry.space_group_name_H-M   'P 1'
#
loop_
_entity.id
_entity.type
_entity.pdbx_description
1 polymer ?
#
loop_
_entity_poly.entity_id
_entity_poly.type
_entity_poly.pdbx_seq_one_letter_code
_entity_poly.pdbx_strand_id
1 'polypeptide(L)'
;MRLLWALLIQGKPLNQLKRQDAQDYLSFCRNPPDDWMGPVTRSRFVSNQHALYAREAYIPNPKWHPFNTKSRKVIAEETPSTQEYHAANGTLNQVYTVCSRFYEFLVEDGFAQTNPFRLFKKDNRLSTQVLEVTSSRQLTPLRWDFVLDTVEAMANAEPERHERTLFIVATLFAMYLGVSDLAGRKNWKSTMGDFRLDDEGNWWYFAVGKGNKAAKIAVRDIYVERYLRRYRRFLGLPELPHPGETTPLITTLNGRAGFV
;
A
#
# COMPACT_ATOMS: atom_id res chain seq x y z
N MET A 1 20.80 0.12 0.44
CA MET A 1 20.83 0.96 1.65
C MET A 1 21.75 0.37 2.71
N ARG A 2 21.39 -0.74 3.37
CA ARG A 2 22.25 -1.40 4.39
C ARG A 2 23.65 -1.77 3.90
N LEU A 3 23.71 -2.44 2.75
CA LEU A 3 24.97 -2.84 2.12
C LEU A 3 25.81 -1.61 1.73
N LEU A 4 25.15 -0.52 1.32
CA LEU A 4 25.83 0.73 0.97
C LEU A 4 26.39 1.42 2.21
N TRP A 5 25.63 1.47 3.31
CA TRP A 5 26.10 2.04 4.59
C TRP A 5 27.24 1.21 5.20
N ALA A 6 27.10 -0.11 5.24
CA ALA A 6 28.12 -0.99 5.81
C ALA A 6 29.46 -0.87 5.05
N LEU A 7 29.41 -0.77 3.72
CA LEU A 7 30.59 -0.67 2.87
C LEU A 7 31.17 0.75 2.79
N LEU A 8 30.34 1.78 2.61
CA LEU A 8 30.82 3.15 2.39
C LEU A 8 31.10 3.93 3.69
N ILE A 9 30.40 3.62 4.77
CA ILE A 9 30.53 4.39 6.03
C ILE A 9 31.34 3.62 7.06
N GLN A 10 30.97 2.36 7.34
CA GLN A 10 31.69 1.56 8.33
C GLN A 10 32.94 0.87 7.77
N GLY A 11 33.03 0.67 6.45
CA GLY A 11 34.15 -0.04 5.82
C GLY A 11 34.29 -1.51 6.27
N LYS A 12 33.21 -2.12 6.79
CA LYS A 12 33.22 -3.48 7.33
C LYS A 12 32.42 -4.43 6.44
N PRO A 13 32.88 -5.69 6.26
CA PRO A 13 32.08 -6.70 5.60
C PRO A 13 30.85 -7.06 6.46
N LEU A 14 29.79 -7.50 5.82
CA LEU A 14 28.49 -7.73 6.47
C LEU A 14 28.54 -8.75 7.61
N ASN A 15 29.45 -9.73 7.53
CA ASN A 15 29.64 -10.78 8.52
C ASN A 15 30.37 -10.32 9.80
N GLN A 16 30.97 -9.13 9.80
CA GLN A 16 31.68 -8.56 10.94
C GLN A 16 30.90 -7.47 11.68
N LEU A 17 29.68 -7.15 11.23
CA LEU A 17 28.85 -6.15 11.91
C LEU A 17 28.43 -6.64 13.29
N LYS A 18 28.65 -5.78 14.29
CA LYS A 18 28.28 -5.98 15.68
C LYS A 18 27.02 -5.20 16.03
N ARG A 19 26.55 -5.39 17.27
CA ARG A 19 25.40 -4.66 17.82
C ARG A 19 25.56 -3.14 17.69
N GLN A 20 26.74 -2.60 17.98
CA GLN A 20 26.98 -1.16 17.88
C GLN A 20 26.78 -0.67 16.44
N ASP A 21 27.28 -1.39 15.44
CA ASP A 21 27.10 -1.03 14.03
C ASP A 21 25.60 -1.04 13.64
N ALA A 22 24.82 -1.96 14.19
CA ALA A 22 23.36 -1.97 13.98
C ALA A 22 22.67 -0.74 14.62
N GLN A 23 23.14 -0.28 15.78
CA GLN A 23 22.63 0.95 16.41
C GLN A 23 22.99 2.19 15.59
N ASP A 24 24.25 2.26 15.13
CA ASP A 24 24.76 3.36 14.31
C ASP A 24 24.04 3.40 12.95
N TYR A 25 23.68 2.24 12.40
CA TYR A 25 22.87 2.18 11.18
C TYR A 25 21.45 2.70 11.40
N LEU A 26 20.82 2.36 12.53
CA LEU A 26 19.47 2.84 12.85
C LEU A 26 19.45 4.34 13.16
N SER A 27 20.47 4.87 13.84
CA SER A 27 20.60 6.31 14.08
C SER A 27 20.84 7.06 12.76
N PHE A 28 21.69 6.53 11.88
CA PHE A 28 21.88 7.04 10.53
C PHE A 28 20.57 7.04 9.73
N CYS A 29 19.75 5.98 9.81
CA CYS A 29 18.44 5.97 9.14
C CYS A 29 17.45 6.96 9.73
N ARG A 30 17.62 7.34 10.99
CA ARG A 30 16.75 8.29 11.68
C ARG A 30 17.06 9.73 11.24
N ASN A 31 18.34 10.05 11.14
CA ASN A 31 18.83 11.35 10.71
C ASN A 31 20.02 11.18 9.74
N PRO A 32 19.73 10.99 8.44
CA PRO A 32 20.77 10.79 7.44
C PRO A 32 21.41 12.10 7.02
N PRO A 33 22.70 12.09 6.62
CA PRO A 33 23.38 13.26 6.05
C PRO A 33 22.74 13.74 4.75
N ASP A 34 22.93 15.02 4.43
CA ASP A 34 22.36 15.69 3.26
C ASP A 34 22.72 15.01 1.93
N ASP A 35 23.95 14.50 1.79
CA ASP A 35 24.40 13.81 0.56
C ASP A 35 23.62 12.52 0.27
N TRP A 36 22.98 11.95 1.29
CA TRP A 36 22.15 10.75 1.18
C TRP A 36 20.66 11.08 1.00
N MET A 37 20.33 12.36 0.92
CA MET A 37 18.97 12.85 0.73
C MET A 37 18.79 13.41 -0.68
N GLY A 38 17.73 12.95 -1.35
CA GLY A 38 17.29 13.49 -2.63
C GLY A 38 15.91 14.13 -2.52
N PRO A 39 15.54 15.05 -3.43
CA PRO A 39 14.22 15.66 -3.41
C PRO A 39 13.09 14.70 -3.80
N VAL A 40 13.42 13.61 -4.52
CA VAL A 40 12.42 12.68 -5.08
C VAL A 40 12.96 11.26 -5.18
N THR A 41 12.05 10.27 -5.11
CA THR A 41 12.40 8.88 -5.38
C THR A 41 12.81 8.71 -6.84
N ARG A 42 13.99 8.14 -7.08
CA ARG A 42 14.46 7.73 -8.41
C ARG A 42 14.73 6.23 -8.45
N SER A 43 14.86 5.65 -9.65
CA SER A 43 15.38 4.28 -9.80
C SER A 43 16.87 4.25 -9.42
N ARG A 44 17.31 3.17 -8.77
CA ARG A 44 18.72 2.93 -8.40
C ARG A 44 19.62 2.81 -9.62
N PHE A 45 19.11 2.19 -10.67
CA PHE A 45 19.83 1.94 -11.92
C PHE A 45 19.03 2.50 -13.09
N VAL A 46 19.74 2.98 -14.10
CA VAL A 46 19.16 3.45 -15.37
C VAL A 46 19.71 2.61 -16.51
N SER A 47 18.91 2.48 -17.57
CA SER A 47 19.32 1.75 -18.77
C SER A 47 20.50 2.44 -19.42
N ASN A 48 21.52 1.67 -19.77
CA ASN A 48 22.70 2.15 -20.48
C ASN A 48 22.46 2.00 -21.99
N GLN A 49 22.23 3.12 -22.66
CA GLN A 49 21.98 3.14 -24.11
C GLN A 49 23.21 2.71 -24.94
N HIS A 50 24.40 2.72 -24.34
CA HIS A 50 25.65 2.35 -25.00
C HIS A 50 26.16 0.96 -24.59
N ALA A 51 25.32 0.14 -23.93
CA ALA A 51 25.71 -1.20 -23.51
C ALA A 51 25.93 -2.12 -24.71
N LEU A 52 27.15 -2.63 -24.86
CA LEU A 52 27.49 -3.63 -25.88
C LEU A 52 27.18 -5.07 -25.43
N TYR A 53 27.08 -5.27 -24.10
CA TYR A 53 26.81 -6.57 -23.49
C TYR A 53 25.71 -6.46 -22.43
N ALA A 54 24.97 -7.56 -22.22
CA ALA A 54 23.87 -7.61 -21.25
C ALA A 54 24.29 -7.24 -19.81
N ARG A 55 25.54 -7.51 -19.43
CA ARG A 55 26.10 -7.15 -18.11
C ARG A 55 26.23 -5.63 -17.89
N GLU A 56 26.31 -4.86 -18.97
CA GLU A 56 26.48 -3.40 -18.95
C GLU A 56 25.17 -2.66 -19.21
N ALA A 57 24.05 -3.39 -19.36
CA ALA A 57 22.73 -2.85 -19.69
C ALA A 57 22.21 -1.84 -18.65
N TYR A 58 22.76 -1.86 -17.43
CA TYR A 58 22.36 -0.96 -16.35
C TYR A 58 23.56 -0.28 -15.72
N ILE A 59 23.46 1.04 -15.56
CA ILE A 59 24.45 1.85 -14.83
C ILE A 59 23.83 2.43 -13.56
N PRO A 60 24.63 2.65 -12.49
CA PRO A 60 24.17 3.35 -11.30
C PRO A 60 23.63 4.73 -11.66
N ASN A 61 22.47 5.08 -11.11
CA ASN A 61 21.89 6.40 -11.35
C ASN A 61 22.55 7.44 -10.44
N PRO A 62 23.28 8.44 -10.97
CA PRO A 62 23.95 9.45 -10.15
C PRO A 62 22.96 10.38 -9.43
N LYS A 63 21.70 10.46 -9.91
CA LYS A 63 20.64 11.26 -9.29
C LYS A 63 19.83 10.47 -8.25
N TRP A 64 20.23 9.23 -7.96
CA TRP A 64 19.55 8.40 -6.98
C TRP A 64 20.14 8.62 -5.59
N HIS A 65 19.28 8.98 -4.65
CA HIS A 65 19.59 9.02 -3.23
C HIS A 65 18.65 8.07 -2.50
N PRO A 66 19.05 7.50 -1.35
CA PRO A 66 18.23 6.46 -0.74
C PRO A 66 17.27 6.98 0.34
N PHE A 67 17.41 8.24 0.78
CA PHE A 67 16.39 8.96 1.54
C PHE A 67 15.84 10.12 0.72
N ASN A 68 14.60 10.50 1.02
CA ASN A 68 13.95 11.60 0.32
C ASN A 68 13.34 12.59 1.30
N THR A 69 13.63 13.88 1.10
CA THR A 69 12.88 14.94 1.76
C THR A 69 11.52 15.06 1.06
N LYS A 70 10.43 14.77 1.79
CA LYS A 70 9.10 15.05 1.25
C LYS A 70 8.93 16.56 1.22
N SER A 71 9.36 17.20 0.13
CA SER A 71 8.98 18.57 -0.15
C SER A 71 7.46 18.57 -0.33
N ARG A 72 6.74 18.88 0.75
CA ARG A 72 5.35 19.25 0.67
C ARG A 72 5.35 20.47 -0.25
N LYS A 73 4.70 20.37 -1.42
CA LYS A 73 4.39 21.55 -2.24
C LYS A 73 3.49 22.44 -1.39
N VAL A 74 4.08 23.21 -0.48
CA VAL A 74 3.45 24.31 0.22
C VAL A 74 3.58 25.47 -0.74
N ILE A 75 2.43 26.06 -1.02
CA ILE A 75 2.29 27.30 -1.77
C ILE A 75 3.31 28.30 -1.21
N ALA A 76 4.03 28.92 -2.12
CA ALA A 76 5.16 29.80 -1.82
C ALA A 76 4.79 30.85 -0.78
N GLU A 77 5.54 30.89 0.31
CA GLU A 77 5.87 32.12 1.03
C GLU A 77 7.22 31.92 1.73
N GLU A 78 8.04 32.95 1.62
CA GLU A 78 9.49 32.94 1.79
C GLU A 78 9.88 32.80 3.27
N THR A 79 10.32 31.60 3.65
CA THR A 79 11.25 31.44 4.76
C THR A 79 12.07 30.17 4.50
N PRO A 80 13.42 30.22 4.52
CA PRO A 80 14.24 29.04 4.35
C PRO A 80 14.16 28.21 5.64
N SER A 81 13.07 27.46 5.82
CA SER A 81 13.02 26.44 6.86
C SER A 81 13.86 25.27 6.37
N THR A 82 15.02 25.06 6.97
CA THR A 82 15.82 23.83 6.85
C THR A 82 14.91 22.66 7.23
N GLN A 83 14.30 22.00 6.25
CA GLN A 83 13.40 20.87 6.50
C GLN A 83 14.25 19.69 6.98
N GLU A 84 14.39 19.55 8.29
CA GLU A 84 15.03 18.40 8.90
C GLU A 84 14.23 17.14 8.57
N TYR A 85 14.88 16.18 7.93
CA TYR A 85 14.33 14.85 7.74
C TYR A 85 14.26 14.14 9.09
N HIS A 86 13.05 13.75 9.49
CA HIS A 86 12.86 12.85 10.63
C HIS A 86 12.12 11.59 10.16
N ALA A 87 12.79 10.43 10.22
CA ALA A 87 12.15 9.17 9.88
C ALA A 87 11.03 8.85 10.89
N ALA A 88 9.83 8.58 10.39
CA ALA A 88 8.74 8.09 11.23
C ALA A 88 9.11 6.75 11.90
N ASN A 89 8.66 6.54 13.13
CA ASN A 89 8.92 5.30 13.89
C ASN A 89 8.52 4.02 13.11
N GLY A 90 7.44 4.08 12.33
CA GLY A 90 7.02 2.98 11.46
C GLY A 90 8.06 2.61 10.39
N THR A 91 8.70 3.61 9.78
CA THR A 91 9.78 3.42 8.80
C THR A 91 10.98 2.75 9.46
N LEU A 92 11.39 3.21 10.64
CA LEU A 92 12.50 2.63 11.40
C LEU A 92 12.22 1.18 11.82
N ASN A 93 10.99 0.88 12.26
CA ASN A 93 10.57 -0.49 12.58
C ASN A 93 10.61 -1.41 11.35
N GLN A 94 10.25 -0.90 10.17
CA GLN A 94 10.36 -1.66 8.93
C GLN A 94 11.82 -1.91 8.55
N VAL A 95 12.69 -0.88 8.67
CA VAL A 95 14.14 -1.03 8.46
C VAL A 95 14.68 -2.10 9.40
N TYR A 96 14.39 -2.01 10.70
CA TYR A 96 14.77 -3.01 11.69
C TYR A 96 14.29 -4.43 11.30
N THR A 97 13.01 -4.59 10.98
CA THR A 97 12.41 -5.89 10.67
C THR A 97 13.11 -6.56 9.50
N VAL A 98 13.32 -5.82 8.40
CA VAL A 98 13.99 -6.40 7.23
C VAL A 98 15.48 -6.61 7.53
N CYS A 99 16.14 -5.81 8.38
CA CYS A 99 17.53 -6.05 8.80
C CYS A 99 17.65 -7.36 9.58
N SER A 100 16.78 -7.53 10.59
CA SER A 100 16.78 -8.73 11.44
C SER A 100 16.55 -9.98 10.61
N ARG A 101 15.54 -9.96 9.71
CA ARG A 101 15.25 -11.10 8.82
C ARG A 101 16.42 -11.43 7.89
N PHE A 102 17.10 -10.42 7.36
CA PHE A 102 18.27 -10.63 6.52
C PHE A 102 19.43 -11.28 7.29
N TYR A 103 19.70 -10.85 8.52
CA TYR A 103 20.74 -11.46 9.34
C TYR A 103 20.34 -12.81 9.93
N GLU A 104 19.05 -13.07 10.17
CA GLU A 104 18.54 -14.42 10.48
C GLU A 104 18.90 -15.37 9.33
N PHE A 105 18.62 -14.99 8.08
CA PHE A 105 19.01 -15.77 6.90
C PHE A 105 20.53 -15.96 6.78
N LEU A 106 21.34 -14.90 6.97
CA LEU A 106 22.81 -15.03 6.89
C LEU A 106 23.40 -15.94 7.97
N VAL A 107 22.75 -16.03 9.14
CA VAL A 107 23.17 -16.95 10.21
C VAL A 107 22.79 -18.38 9.87
N GLU A 108 21.59 -18.61 9.32
CA GLU A 108 21.16 -19.93 8.86
C GLU A 108 22.03 -20.47 7.71
N ASP A 109 22.47 -19.59 6.81
CA ASP A 109 23.40 -19.90 5.71
C ASP A 109 24.86 -20.09 6.19
N GLY A 110 25.16 -19.77 7.46
CA GLY A 110 26.50 -19.86 8.05
C GLY A 110 27.46 -18.71 7.69
N PHE A 111 27.00 -17.74 6.89
CA PHE A 111 27.80 -16.58 6.48
C PHE A 111 28.07 -15.59 7.64
N ALA A 112 27.10 -15.43 8.55
CA ALA A 112 27.23 -14.59 9.74
C ALA A 112 27.14 -15.44 11.02
N GLN A 113 27.95 -15.13 12.03
CA GLN A 113 27.92 -15.90 13.29
C GLN A 113 26.74 -15.49 14.19
N THR A 114 26.33 -14.22 14.14
CA THR A 114 25.25 -13.70 14.99
C THR A 114 24.43 -12.63 14.26
N ASN A 115 23.18 -12.43 14.70
CA ASN A 115 22.34 -11.35 14.21
C ASN A 115 22.53 -10.08 15.09
N PRO A 116 23.17 -9.01 14.57
CA PRO A 116 23.44 -7.80 15.35
C PRO A 116 22.16 -7.03 15.71
N PHE A 117 21.04 -7.27 15.03
CA PHE A 117 19.75 -6.63 15.29
C PHE A 117 18.91 -7.34 16.35
N ARG A 118 19.26 -8.54 16.80
CA ARG A 118 18.36 -9.40 17.62
C ARG A 118 17.81 -8.75 18.91
N LEU A 119 18.55 -7.82 19.54
CA LEU A 119 18.23 -7.28 20.87
C LEU A 119 17.48 -5.95 20.88
N PHE A 120 17.37 -5.21 19.76
CA PHE A 120 16.72 -3.90 19.76
C PHE A 120 15.19 -3.96 19.93
N LYS A 121 14.59 -5.15 19.85
CA LYS A 121 13.15 -5.35 20.10
C LYS A 121 12.74 -5.04 21.56
N LYS A 122 13.68 -4.96 22.51
CA LYS A 122 13.38 -4.88 23.95
C LYS A 122 13.36 -3.46 24.55
N ASP A 123 14.08 -2.47 24.00
CA ASP A 123 14.14 -1.13 24.61
C ASP A 123 12.84 -0.32 24.45
N ASN A 124 11.98 -0.65 23.48
CA ASN A 124 10.69 0.01 23.31
C ASN A 124 9.59 -0.50 24.26
N ARG A 125 9.87 -1.42 25.19
CA ARG A 125 8.86 -1.94 26.13
C ARG A 125 8.60 -1.03 27.33
N LEU A 126 9.47 -0.06 27.60
CA LEU A 126 9.34 0.90 28.72
C LEU A 126 8.96 2.32 28.27
N SER A 127 8.87 2.56 26.96
CA SER A 127 8.17 3.74 26.50
C SER A 127 6.68 3.42 26.61
N THR A 128 6.08 3.92 27.69
CA THR A 128 4.65 4.29 27.70
C THR A 128 4.46 5.23 26.52
N GLN A 129 4.34 4.66 25.31
CA GLN A 129 3.77 5.34 24.19
C GLN A 129 2.36 5.61 24.67
N VAL A 130 2.17 6.83 25.20
CA VAL A 130 0.93 7.55 24.99
C VAL A 130 0.59 7.20 23.56
N LEU A 131 -0.44 6.36 23.40
CA LEU A 131 -1.04 6.13 22.11
C LEU A 131 -1.47 7.52 21.72
N GLU A 132 -0.59 8.27 21.05
CA GLU A 132 -0.98 9.46 20.34
C GLU A 132 -2.01 8.90 19.39
N VAL A 133 -3.27 9.10 19.77
CA VAL A 133 -4.42 8.94 18.91
C VAL A 133 -4.17 9.98 17.84
N THR A 134 -3.30 9.63 16.90
CA THR A 134 -3.05 10.40 15.70
C THR A 134 -4.44 10.59 15.15
N SER A 135 -4.90 11.84 15.09
CA SER A 135 -6.28 12.18 14.71
C SER A 135 -6.74 11.20 13.65
N SER A 136 -7.69 10.34 14.02
CA SER A 136 -8.07 9.22 13.19
C SER A 136 -8.46 9.80 11.84
N ARG A 137 -7.76 9.41 10.76
CA ARG A 137 -8.08 9.82 9.38
C ARG A 137 -9.35 9.13 8.89
N GLN A 138 -10.36 9.07 9.75
CA GLN A 138 -11.66 8.50 9.49
C GLN A 138 -12.58 9.65 9.11
N LEU A 139 -13.34 9.46 8.04
CA LEU A 139 -14.39 10.39 7.67
C LEU A 139 -15.59 10.17 8.60
N THR A 140 -16.20 11.26 9.04
CA THR A 140 -17.46 11.22 9.79
C THR A 140 -18.60 10.82 8.85
N PRO A 141 -19.74 10.31 9.37
CA PRO A 141 -20.90 9.96 8.54
C PRO A 141 -21.33 11.08 7.57
N LEU A 142 -21.44 12.32 8.07
CA LEU A 142 -21.79 13.48 7.24
C LEU A 142 -20.80 13.73 6.07
N ARG A 143 -19.51 13.50 6.30
CA ARG A 143 -18.50 13.63 5.24
C ARG A 143 -18.65 12.53 4.20
N TRP A 144 -19.09 11.34 4.60
CA TRP A 144 -19.36 10.24 3.67
C TRP A 144 -20.60 10.50 2.83
N ASP A 145 -21.67 11.03 3.43
CA ASP A 145 -22.88 11.42 2.69
C ASP A 145 -22.51 12.43 1.60
N PHE A 146 -21.73 13.46 1.95
CA PHE A 146 -21.26 14.45 0.98
C PHE A 146 -20.42 13.84 -0.16
N VAL A 147 -19.54 12.87 0.16
CA VAL A 147 -18.73 12.17 -0.85
C VAL A 147 -19.63 11.35 -1.78
N LEU A 148 -20.59 10.59 -1.22
CA LEU A 148 -21.52 9.80 -2.02
C LEU A 148 -22.39 10.68 -2.92
N ASP A 149 -22.96 11.76 -2.38
CA ASP A 149 -23.78 12.71 -3.14
C ASP A 149 -22.98 13.35 -4.28
N THR A 150 -21.72 13.73 -4.03
CA THR A 150 -20.85 14.31 -5.05
C THR A 150 -20.56 13.31 -6.16
N VAL A 151 -20.17 12.09 -5.82
CA VAL A 151 -19.84 11.06 -6.81
C VAL A 151 -21.10 10.63 -7.57
N GLU A 152 -22.26 10.61 -6.93
CA GLU A 152 -23.54 10.32 -7.58
C GLU A 152 -23.94 11.42 -8.57
N ALA A 153 -23.78 12.70 -8.21
CA ALA A 153 -24.00 13.82 -9.12
C ALA A 153 -23.05 13.75 -10.34
N MET A 154 -21.78 13.41 -10.11
CA MET A 154 -20.81 13.21 -11.20
C MET A 154 -21.18 12.05 -12.11
N ALA A 155 -21.65 10.93 -11.54
CA ALA A 155 -22.12 9.77 -12.31
C ALA A 155 -23.40 10.07 -13.11
N ASN A 156 -24.29 10.91 -12.59
CA ASN A 156 -25.48 11.34 -13.33
C ASN A 156 -25.12 12.27 -14.50
N ALA A 157 -24.10 13.12 -14.35
CA ALA A 157 -23.66 14.05 -15.40
C ALA A 157 -22.83 13.36 -16.50
N GLU A 158 -21.87 12.50 -16.12
CA GLU A 158 -21.00 11.76 -17.05
C GLU A 158 -20.91 10.27 -16.65
N PRO A 159 -21.94 9.45 -16.95
CA PRO A 159 -22.00 8.04 -16.54
C PRO A 159 -20.79 7.22 -16.99
N GLU A 160 -20.36 7.39 -18.25
CA GLU A 160 -19.23 6.67 -18.84
C GLU A 160 -17.92 6.82 -18.05
N ARG A 161 -17.73 7.95 -17.36
CA ARG A 161 -16.54 8.21 -16.56
C ARG A 161 -16.70 7.85 -15.09
N HIS A 162 -17.90 8.09 -14.54
CA HIS A 162 -18.07 8.14 -13.09
C HIS A 162 -18.96 7.05 -12.52
N GLU A 163 -19.72 6.30 -13.32
CA GLU A 163 -20.59 5.23 -12.82
C GLU A 163 -19.78 4.12 -12.13
N ARG A 164 -18.64 3.73 -12.72
CA ARG A 164 -17.66 2.83 -12.08
C ARG A 164 -17.13 3.39 -10.74
N THR A 165 -16.88 4.70 -10.69
CA THR A 165 -16.35 5.36 -9.48
C THR A 165 -17.39 5.35 -8.37
N LEU A 166 -18.64 5.68 -8.69
CA LEU A 166 -19.79 5.59 -7.78
C LEU A 166 -19.93 4.18 -7.22
N PHE A 167 -19.93 3.18 -8.10
CA PHE A 167 -20.06 1.80 -7.69
C PHE A 167 -18.95 1.40 -6.72
N ILE A 168 -17.68 1.70 -7.03
CA ILE A 168 -16.54 1.37 -6.14
C ILE A 168 -16.68 2.04 -4.77
N VAL A 169 -16.96 3.34 -4.72
CA VAL A 169 -17.03 4.10 -3.47
C VAL A 169 -18.19 3.60 -2.61
N ALA A 170 -19.39 3.43 -3.19
CA ALA A 170 -20.55 2.92 -2.49
C ALA A 170 -20.33 1.49 -1.96
N THR A 171 -19.69 0.63 -2.75
CA THR A 171 -19.41 -0.77 -2.41
C THR A 171 -18.41 -0.90 -1.26
N LEU A 172 -17.29 -0.18 -1.33
CA LEU A 172 -16.29 -0.17 -0.26
C LEU A 172 -16.87 0.33 1.06
N PHE A 173 -17.75 1.34 0.99
CA PHE A 173 -18.36 1.94 2.17
C PHE A 173 -19.45 1.05 2.79
N ALA A 174 -20.41 0.58 1.97
CA ALA A 174 -21.56 -0.17 2.46
C ALA A 174 -21.17 -1.50 3.15
N MET A 175 -20.06 -2.10 2.73
CA MET A 175 -19.60 -3.42 3.18
C MET A 175 -18.25 -3.37 3.92
N TYR A 176 -17.68 -2.18 4.15
CA TYR A 176 -16.38 -1.99 4.82
C TYR A 176 -15.25 -2.84 4.23
N LEU A 177 -15.24 -2.99 2.91
CA LEU A 177 -14.31 -3.85 2.20
C LEU A 177 -12.91 -3.23 2.08
N GLY A 178 -11.87 -4.06 2.14
CA GLY A 178 -10.55 -3.65 1.68
C GLY A 178 -10.52 -3.59 0.15
N VAL A 179 -9.63 -2.76 -0.41
CA VAL A 179 -9.46 -2.65 -1.88
C VAL A 179 -9.22 -4.01 -2.54
N SER A 180 -8.48 -4.91 -1.88
CA SER A 180 -8.21 -6.25 -2.39
C SER A 180 -9.42 -7.17 -2.44
N ASP A 181 -10.44 -6.90 -1.61
CA ASP A 181 -11.63 -7.73 -1.49
C ASP A 181 -12.64 -7.38 -2.60
N LEU A 182 -12.43 -6.23 -3.24
CA LEU A 182 -13.17 -5.77 -4.40
C LEU A 182 -12.40 -6.00 -5.71
N ALA A 183 -11.10 -5.70 -5.72
CA ALA A 183 -10.23 -5.86 -6.89
C ALA A 183 -9.99 -7.31 -7.31
N GLY A 184 -10.14 -8.24 -6.36
CA GLY A 184 -9.62 -9.58 -6.49
C GLY A 184 -8.09 -9.64 -6.36
N ARG A 185 -7.58 -10.87 -6.49
CA ARG A 185 -6.18 -11.28 -6.35
C ARG A 185 -5.85 -12.30 -7.44
N LYS A 186 -4.58 -12.68 -7.56
CA LYS A 186 -4.16 -13.69 -8.57
C LYS A 186 -4.93 -15.02 -8.45
N ASN A 187 -5.27 -15.41 -7.22
CA ASN A 187 -5.93 -16.68 -6.88
C ASN A 187 -7.46 -16.58 -6.78
N TRP A 188 -8.05 -15.39 -6.85
CA TRP A 188 -9.49 -15.21 -6.74
C TRP A 188 -9.91 -13.91 -7.41
N LYS A 189 -10.92 -13.95 -8.28
CA LYS A 189 -11.47 -12.77 -8.94
C LYS A 189 -12.87 -12.53 -8.40
N SER A 190 -13.15 -11.29 -8.01
CA SER A 190 -14.50 -10.89 -7.61
C SER A 190 -15.42 -10.86 -8.83
N THR A 191 -16.60 -11.44 -8.68
CA THR A 191 -17.62 -11.58 -9.71
C THR A 191 -18.97 -11.10 -9.22
N MET A 192 -19.89 -10.83 -10.14
CA MET A 192 -21.27 -10.47 -9.80
C MET A 192 -21.99 -11.61 -9.05
N GLY A 193 -21.66 -12.87 -9.34
CA GLY A 193 -22.19 -14.05 -8.65
C GLY A 193 -21.70 -14.23 -7.20
N ASP A 194 -20.79 -13.36 -6.74
CA ASP A 194 -20.43 -13.28 -5.32
C ASP A 194 -21.50 -12.54 -4.49
N PHE A 195 -22.43 -11.82 -5.13
CA PHE A 195 -23.66 -11.35 -4.49
C PHE A 195 -24.74 -12.42 -4.57
N ARG A 196 -25.21 -12.88 -3.42
CA ARG A 196 -26.21 -13.96 -3.34
C ARG A 196 -27.32 -13.59 -2.36
N LEU A 197 -28.54 -13.86 -2.78
CA LEU A 197 -29.71 -13.84 -1.93
C LEU A 197 -29.83 -15.20 -1.24
N ASP A 198 -30.04 -15.23 0.08
CA ASP A 198 -30.37 -16.47 0.79
C ASP A 198 -31.87 -16.77 0.77
N ASP A 199 -32.25 -17.94 1.28
CA ASP A 199 -33.65 -18.39 1.31
C ASP A 199 -34.54 -17.54 2.24
N GLU A 200 -33.93 -16.75 3.14
CA GLU A 200 -34.60 -15.83 4.05
C GLU A 200 -34.77 -14.42 3.44
N GLY A 201 -34.25 -14.20 2.22
CA GLY A 201 -34.32 -12.92 1.52
C GLY A 201 -33.22 -11.92 1.89
N ASN A 202 -32.16 -12.34 2.57
CA ASN A 202 -31.03 -11.48 2.92
C ASN A 202 -29.92 -11.57 1.87
N TRP A 203 -29.34 -10.42 1.52
CA TRP A 203 -28.21 -10.35 0.60
C TRP A 203 -26.86 -10.53 1.28
N TRP A 204 -25.99 -11.29 0.61
CA TRP A 204 -24.65 -11.59 1.05
C TRP A 204 -23.63 -11.37 -0.06
N TYR A 205 -22.48 -10.80 0.31
CA TYR A 205 -21.30 -10.72 -0.54
C TYR A 205 -20.23 -11.70 -0.04
N PHE A 206 -19.75 -12.55 -0.94
CA PHE A 206 -18.73 -13.56 -0.65
C PHE A 206 -17.37 -13.10 -1.18
N ALA A 207 -16.46 -12.74 -0.28
CA ALA A 207 -15.11 -12.30 -0.62
C ALA A 207 -14.05 -13.31 -0.19
N VAL A 208 -12.93 -13.42 -0.92
CA VAL A 208 -11.77 -14.19 -0.49
C VAL A 208 -10.62 -13.25 -0.10
N GLY A 209 -10.43 -13.10 1.20
CA GLY A 209 -9.49 -12.16 1.80
C GLY A 209 -8.04 -12.67 1.89
N LYS A 210 -7.23 -11.95 2.68
CA LYS A 210 -5.81 -12.27 2.87
C LYS A 210 -5.63 -13.61 3.59
N GLY A 211 -4.82 -14.48 3.01
CA GLY A 211 -4.61 -15.84 3.51
C GLY A 211 -5.60 -16.86 2.96
N ASN A 212 -6.27 -16.56 1.83
CA ASN A 212 -7.23 -17.44 1.17
C ASN A 212 -8.43 -17.82 2.05
N LYS A 213 -8.80 -16.92 2.97
CA LYS A 213 -9.94 -17.09 3.86
C LYS A 213 -11.18 -16.47 3.24
N ALA A 214 -12.22 -17.27 3.05
CA ALA A 214 -13.52 -16.78 2.62
C ALA A 214 -14.17 -15.97 3.75
N ALA A 215 -14.79 -14.85 3.38
CA ALA A 215 -15.57 -13.99 4.25
C ALA A 215 -16.97 -13.84 3.65
N LYS A 216 -17.99 -13.97 4.52
CA LYS A 216 -19.39 -13.73 4.20
C LYS A 216 -19.77 -12.39 4.82
N ILE A 217 -20.18 -11.43 3.99
CA ILE A 217 -20.45 -10.05 4.40
C ILE A 217 -21.92 -9.73 4.12
N ALA A 218 -22.63 -9.22 5.13
CA ALA A 218 -24.02 -8.83 4.99
C ALA A 218 -24.14 -7.59 4.09
N VAL A 219 -25.11 -7.61 3.18
CA VAL A 219 -25.40 -6.52 2.26
C VAL A 219 -26.81 -6.03 2.53
N ARG A 220 -26.97 -4.72 2.71
CA ARG A 220 -28.30 -4.13 2.92
C ARG A 220 -29.05 -4.03 1.60
N ASP A 221 -30.35 -4.27 1.63
CA ASP A 221 -31.22 -4.19 0.43
C ASP A 221 -31.11 -2.83 -0.26
N ILE A 222 -31.05 -1.74 0.52
CA ILE A 222 -30.90 -0.38 -0.03
C ILE A 222 -29.66 -0.22 -0.91
N TYR A 223 -28.56 -0.93 -0.61
CA TYR A 223 -27.38 -0.92 -1.45
C TYR A 223 -27.62 -1.65 -2.77
N VAL A 224 -28.29 -2.81 -2.71
CA VAL A 224 -28.63 -3.60 -3.90
C VAL A 224 -29.52 -2.79 -4.84
N GLU A 225 -30.59 -2.22 -4.29
CA GLU A 225 -31.55 -1.41 -5.04
C GLU A 225 -30.92 -0.16 -5.67
N ARG A 226 -30.10 0.58 -4.89
CA ARG A 226 -29.57 1.88 -5.34
C ARG A 226 -28.31 1.78 -6.19
N TYR A 227 -27.40 0.87 -5.89
CA TYR A 227 -26.06 0.85 -6.48
C TYR A 227 -25.79 -0.39 -7.32
N LEU A 228 -26.14 -1.60 -6.84
CA LEU A 228 -25.86 -2.83 -7.59
C LEU A 228 -26.69 -2.90 -8.88
N ARG A 229 -28.01 -2.71 -8.78
CA ARG A 229 -28.90 -2.69 -9.96
C ARG A 229 -28.52 -1.58 -10.93
N ARG A 230 -28.17 -0.40 -10.42
CA ARG A 230 -27.77 0.76 -11.21
C ARG A 230 -26.50 0.46 -12.02
N TYR A 231 -25.47 -0.07 -11.39
CA TYR A 231 -24.22 -0.41 -12.07
C TYR A 231 -24.39 -1.57 -13.06
N ARG A 232 -25.21 -2.58 -12.74
CA ARG A 232 -25.52 -3.68 -13.66
C ARG A 232 -26.26 -3.20 -14.91
N ARG A 233 -27.22 -2.28 -14.76
CA ARG A 233 -27.90 -1.63 -15.91
C ARG A 233 -26.91 -0.86 -16.79
N PHE A 234 -25.97 -0.13 -16.18
CA PHE A 234 -24.91 0.56 -16.93
C PHE A 234 -24.03 -0.41 -17.74
N LEU A 235 -23.75 -1.61 -17.21
CA LEU A 235 -23.03 -2.66 -17.92
C LEU A 235 -23.90 -3.43 -18.95
N GLY A 236 -25.18 -3.11 -19.09
CA GLY A 236 -26.12 -3.84 -19.96
C GLY A 236 -26.47 -5.25 -19.45
N LEU A 237 -26.32 -5.50 -18.15
CA LEU A 237 -26.62 -6.78 -17.50
C LEU A 237 -28.03 -6.78 -16.87
N PRO A 238 -28.62 -7.96 -16.61
CA PRO A 238 -29.85 -8.07 -15.82
C PRO A 238 -29.70 -7.41 -14.44
N GLU A 239 -30.76 -6.80 -13.92
CA GLU A 239 -30.67 -5.98 -12.68
C GLU A 239 -30.11 -6.74 -11.47
N LEU A 240 -30.45 -8.02 -11.34
CA LEU A 240 -29.99 -8.87 -10.26
C LEU A 240 -28.94 -9.88 -10.76
N PRO A 241 -27.96 -10.22 -9.92
CA PRO A 241 -26.97 -11.26 -10.21
C PRO A 241 -27.61 -12.65 -10.22
N HIS A 242 -27.11 -13.51 -11.09
CA HIS A 242 -27.50 -14.92 -11.09
C HIS A 242 -26.52 -15.75 -10.23
N PRO A 243 -27.00 -16.80 -9.53
CA PRO A 243 -26.11 -17.73 -8.85
C PRO A 243 -25.09 -18.33 -9.84
N GLY A 244 -23.80 -18.20 -9.55
CA GLY A 244 -22.73 -18.70 -10.41
C GLY A 244 -22.34 -17.80 -11.58
N GLU A 245 -22.88 -16.57 -11.66
CA GLU A 245 -22.48 -15.58 -12.67
C GLU A 245 -20.98 -15.26 -12.56
N THR A 246 -20.22 -15.51 -13.63
CA THR A 246 -18.77 -15.27 -13.68
C THR A 246 -18.39 -13.88 -14.17
N THR A 247 -19.37 -13.00 -14.40
CA THR A 247 -19.13 -11.63 -14.86
C THR A 247 -18.26 -10.89 -13.84
N PRO A 248 -17.15 -10.25 -14.24
CA PRO A 248 -16.29 -9.52 -13.33
C PRO A 248 -17.05 -8.44 -12.58
N LEU A 249 -16.81 -8.30 -11.27
CA LEU A 249 -17.49 -7.28 -10.47
C LEU A 249 -17.07 -5.86 -10.87
N ILE A 250 -15.80 -5.67 -11.24
CA ILE A 250 -15.28 -4.43 -11.78
C ILE A 250 -14.53 -4.73 -13.07
N THR A 251 -14.81 -3.95 -14.10
CA THR A 251 -14.03 -3.91 -15.34
C THR A 251 -13.17 -2.66 -15.40
N THR A 252 -12.06 -2.73 -16.13
CA THR A 252 -11.28 -1.57 -16.55
C THR A 252 -12.06 -0.81 -17.62
N LEU A 253 -11.65 0.43 -17.90
CA LEU A 253 -12.24 1.25 -18.97
C LEU A 253 -12.15 0.58 -20.36
N ASN A 254 -11.26 -0.40 -20.53
CA ASN A 254 -11.11 -1.18 -21.76
C ASN A 254 -11.75 -2.58 -21.67
N GLY A 255 -12.61 -2.83 -20.69
CA GLY A 255 -13.38 -4.08 -20.55
C GLY A 255 -12.62 -5.26 -19.91
N ARG A 256 -11.39 -5.07 -19.41
CA ARG A 256 -10.64 -6.13 -18.72
C ARG A 256 -11.15 -6.30 -17.28
N ALA A 257 -11.21 -7.52 -16.76
CA ALA A 257 -11.54 -7.75 -15.34
C ALA A 257 -10.48 -7.15 -14.39
N GLY A 258 -10.89 -6.37 -13.39
CA GLY A 258 -10.04 -5.81 -12.34
C GLY A 258 -9.81 -4.30 -12.43
N PHE A 259 -8.85 -3.79 -11.64
CA PHE A 259 -8.48 -2.36 -11.64
C PHE A 259 -7.42 -2.00 -12.70
N VAL A 260 -6.78 -2.98 -13.34
CA VAL A 260 -5.63 -2.81 -14.27
C VAL A 260 -5.72 -3.77 -15.46
#